data_AF-A0A9E2MN05-F1
#
_entry.id   AF-A0A9E2MN05-F1
#
_cell.length_a   1.000
_cell.length_b   1.000
_cell.length_c   1.000
_cell.angle_alpha   90.00
_cell.angle_beta   90.00
_cell.angle_gamma   90.00
#
_symmetry.space_group_name_H-M   'P 1'
#
loop_
_entity.id
_entity.type
_entity.pdbx_description
1 polymer ?
#
loop_
_entity_poly.entity_id
_entity_poly.type
_entity_poly.pdbx_seq_one_letter_code
_entity_poly.pdbx_strand_id
1 'polypeptide(L)'
;MMYEFIKAMGSSECLSKIARYLDVKSYLGIGIAEGGCVKAVVENSNVKKLVLCDTWGPYGDEPGRGNHEHIKLLLSYFNFDLNNVVFLDGDSKEKIPEFLYENKNSTFDLVFVDGDHSPEGALADLNNVMNKSKAVLFHDICHIPYLYEVSLEIAGKYKETFDHYILPREDYHQGHGHSLFLRKKAMVMEDEEKPNLERYLGLLRRGCEYNATLSVERAKLEKTNIPTVNPRFRERISFFWNLFLACNYRCPYCWWQGNWHDLVKMNRCLSVDELMKYWENVYSRYGGVTIEISGGEPFLYPNFTELIKELSSIHSIRITTNLSIEIDTFVSQIDSSRVKVSPTFHPLFTNFEPFVKKILLLKENGFTQHISYIAYPPQIKQISHYKERFNQQGLSFSGVAFWGQYKGISYPLGYTEEEREIIGFHLGQCVDKESQLGLKTFKGKLCQAGQIYAVIQADGKVLRCGGSEVNEVIGNFFDENFKLLNEPLPCKSESCECNEWVSLLIR
;
A
#
# COMPACT_ATOMS: atom_id res chain seq x y z
N MET A 1 5.56 -25.97 15.57
CA MET A 1 4.65 -25.29 14.61
C MET A 1 4.93 -23.81 14.54
N MET A 2 4.65 -22.99 15.57
CA MET A 2 4.86 -21.52 15.53
C MET A 2 6.26 -21.06 15.03
N TYR A 3 7.30 -21.84 15.32
CA TYR A 3 8.68 -21.65 14.84
C TYR A 3 8.87 -21.67 13.31
N GLU A 4 8.28 -22.64 12.60
CA GLU A 4 8.38 -22.72 11.13
C GLU A 4 7.46 -21.69 10.45
N PHE A 5 6.43 -21.20 11.16
CA PHE A 5 5.52 -20.18 10.67
C PHE A 5 6.15 -18.79 10.65
N ILE A 6 6.81 -18.36 11.73
CA ILE A 6 7.39 -17.00 11.84
C ILE A 6 8.55 -16.76 10.85
N LYS A 7 9.22 -17.84 10.42
CA LYS A 7 10.42 -17.81 9.57
C LYS A 7 10.22 -17.33 8.12
N ALA A 8 8.98 -17.35 7.63
CA ALA A 8 8.67 -17.12 6.21
C ALA A 8 7.76 -15.91 5.97
N MET A 9 7.44 -15.14 7.02
CA MET A 9 6.46 -14.06 6.97
C MET A 9 7.13 -12.69 7.08
N GLY A 10 6.65 -11.72 6.31
CA GLY A 10 6.98 -10.32 6.55
C GLY A 10 6.50 -9.85 7.92
N SER A 11 7.11 -8.79 8.44
CA SER A 11 6.85 -8.27 9.79
C SER A 11 5.40 -7.92 10.05
N SER A 12 4.74 -7.29 9.08
CA SER A 12 3.31 -6.97 9.14
C SER A 12 2.42 -8.22 9.24
N GLU A 13 2.77 -9.32 8.57
CA GLU A 13 2.00 -10.56 8.63
C GLU A 13 2.20 -11.28 9.97
N CYS A 14 3.44 -11.32 10.46
CA CYS A 14 3.76 -11.87 11.78
C CYS A 14 3.01 -11.09 12.88
N LEU A 15 3.08 -9.76 12.84
CA LEU A 15 2.41 -8.88 13.78
C LEU A 15 0.89 -9.01 13.72
N SER A 16 0.30 -9.10 12.52
CA SER A 16 -1.15 -9.31 12.34
C SER A 16 -1.63 -10.60 13.01
N LYS A 17 -0.88 -11.70 12.84
CA LYS A 17 -1.23 -13.00 13.44
C LYS A 17 -1.08 -12.98 14.96
N ILE A 18 0.00 -12.38 15.48
CA ILE A 18 0.22 -12.26 16.93
C ILE A 18 -0.85 -11.35 17.56
N ALA A 19 -1.15 -10.22 16.93
CA ALA A 19 -2.14 -9.27 17.40
C ALA A 19 -3.53 -9.92 17.53
N ARG A 20 -3.91 -10.71 16.52
CA ARG A 20 -5.16 -11.49 16.52
C ARG A 20 -5.16 -12.59 17.57
N TYR A 21 -4.07 -13.34 17.67
CA TYR A 21 -3.95 -14.45 18.62
C TYR A 21 -4.02 -13.97 20.08
N LEU A 22 -3.39 -12.85 20.39
CA LEU A 22 -3.36 -12.28 21.75
C LEU A 22 -4.59 -11.40 22.06
N ASP A 23 -5.43 -11.10 21.07
CA ASP A 23 -6.51 -10.09 21.16
C ASP A 23 -6.00 -8.82 21.87
N VAL A 24 -4.91 -8.26 21.33
CA VAL A 24 -4.15 -7.14 21.91
C VAL A 24 -5.09 -6.00 22.30
N LYS A 25 -5.01 -5.54 23.56
CA LYS A 25 -5.72 -4.36 24.08
C LYS A 25 -4.80 -3.18 24.33
N SER A 26 -3.53 -3.43 24.63
CA SER A 26 -2.50 -2.42 24.89
C SER A 26 -1.25 -2.72 24.08
N TYR A 27 -0.82 -1.78 23.23
CA TYR A 27 0.33 -1.94 22.33
C TYR A 27 1.35 -0.81 22.50
N LEU A 28 2.63 -1.17 22.46
CA LEU A 28 3.75 -0.23 22.34
C LEU A 28 4.51 -0.53 21.05
N GLY A 29 4.62 0.47 20.17
CA GLY A 29 5.46 0.39 18.97
C GLY A 29 6.68 1.29 19.10
N ILE A 30 7.87 0.74 18.88
CA ILE A 30 9.14 1.47 18.78
C ILE A 30 9.65 1.33 17.34
N GLY A 31 9.94 2.46 16.69
CA GLY A 31 10.35 2.48 15.27
C GLY A 31 9.18 2.10 14.37
N ILE A 32 8.14 2.91 14.40
CA ILE A 32 6.88 2.63 13.70
C ILE A 32 6.89 3.10 12.24
N ALA A 33 7.84 3.97 11.87
CA ALA A 33 8.07 4.51 10.54
C ALA A 33 6.77 4.95 9.84
N GLU A 34 6.37 4.26 8.77
CA GLU A 34 5.17 4.54 7.98
C GLU A 34 3.86 4.04 8.62
N GLY A 35 3.93 3.42 9.79
CA GLY A 35 2.79 2.92 10.54
C GLY A 35 2.30 1.54 10.10
N GLY A 36 3.07 0.79 9.30
CA GLY A 36 2.71 -0.57 8.88
C GLY A 36 2.45 -1.51 10.05
N CYS A 37 3.30 -1.47 11.08
CA CYS A 37 3.11 -2.23 12.31
C CYS A 37 1.85 -1.77 13.09
N VAL A 38 1.59 -0.46 13.16
CA VAL A 38 0.40 0.10 13.82
C VAL A 38 -0.87 -0.36 13.12
N LYS A 39 -0.90 -0.28 11.78
CA LYS A 39 -1.99 -0.77 10.93
C LYS A 39 -2.25 -2.25 11.19
N ALA A 40 -1.21 -3.08 11.15
CA ALA A 40 -1.33 -4.52 11.38
C ALA A 40 -1.96 -4.84 12.74
N VAL A 41 -1.63 -4.11 13.81
CA VAL A 41 -2.25 -4.33 15.13
C VAL A 41 -3.69 -3.83 15.18
N VAL A 42 -3.96 -2.62 14.68
CA VAL A 42 -5.29 -2.00 14.73
C VAL A 42 -6.31 -2.77 13.89
N GLU A 43 -5.91 -3.31 12.73
CA GLU A 43 -6.79 -4.10 11.85
C GLU A 43 -7.11 -5.49 12.39
N ASN A 44 -6.23 -6.05 13.24
CA ASN A 44 -6.27 -7.47 13.58
C ASN A 44 -6.50 -7.73 15.07
N SER A 45 -6.78 -6.71 15.87
CA SER A 45 -7.04 -6.85 17.30
C SER A 45 -8.03 -5.80 17.81
N ASN A 46 -8.51 -5.95 19.04
CA ASN A 46 -9.35 -4.96 19.70
C ASN A 46 -8.50 -4.00 20.55
N VAL A 47 -7.41 -3.49 19.98
CA VAL A 47 -6.50 -2.59 20.68
C VAL A 47 -7.25 -1.35 21.15
N LYS A 48 -7.00 -0.92 22.38
CA LYS A 48 -7.65 0.24 23.01
C LYS A 48 -6.65 1.30 23.43
N LYS A 49 -5.41 0.92 23.71
CA LYS A 49 -4.34 1.83 24.12
C LYS A 49 -3.13 1.64 23.22
N LEU A 50 -2.64 2.74 22.67
CA LEU A 50 -1.44 2.78 21.84
C LEU A 50 -0.40 3.69 22.51
N VAL A 51 0.84 3.24 22.57
CA VAL A 51 2.01 4.08 22.85
C VAL A 51 2.94 3.92 21.66
N LEU A 52 3.26 5.03 21.00
CA LEU A 52 3.93 5.03 19.70
C LEU A 52 5.15 5.91 19.82
N CYS A 53 6.33 5.33 19.60
CA CYS A 53 7.61 6.01 19.75
C CYS A 53 8.38 5.94 18.45
N ASP A 54 8.88 7.10 18.03
CA ASP A 54 9.77 7.16 16.88
C ASP A 54 10.69 8.38 16.88
N THR A 55 11.88 8.20 16.32
CA THR A 55 12.94 9.22 16.32
C THR A 55 12.75 10.24 15.22
N TRP A 56 11.99 9.90 14.17
CA TRP A 56 11.66 10.78 13.06
C TRP A 56 12.86 11.35 12.31
N GLY A 57 14.05 10.82 12.61
CA GLY A 57 15.27 11.01 11.87
C GLY A 57 15.24 10.21 10.57
N PRO A 58 16.26 10.35 9.71
CA PRO A 58 16.35 9.53 8.53
C PRO A 58 16.47 8.05 8.91
N TYR A 59 15.60 7.19 8.36
CA TYR A 59 15.67 5.74 8.54
C TYR A 59 16.57 5.17 7.46
N GLY A 60 17.86 5.04 7.79
CA GLY A 60 18.89 4.72 6.79
C GLY A 60 18.89 5.74 5.65
N ASP A 61 18.41 5.29 4.50
CA ASP A 61 18.24 6.07 3.28
C ASP A 61 16.78 6.55 3.09
N GLU A 62 16.02 6.89 4.12
CA GLU A 62 14.71 7.52 3.96
C GLU A 62 14.71 8.90 4.65
N PRO A 63 14.18 9.97 4.02
CA PRO A 63 14.06 11.24 4.69
C PRO A 63 13.11 11.09 5.89
N GLY A 64 13.60 11.49 7.07
CA GLY A 64 12.86 11.37 8.31
C GLY A 64 11.51 12.09 8.29
N ARG A 65 10.53 11.50 8.97
CA ARG A 65 9.18 12.02 9.13
C ARG A 65 9.15 12.89 10.39
N GLY A 66 9.28 14.21 10.33
CA GLY A 66 9.52 15.03 11.53
C GLY A 66 8.59 14.87 12.76
N ASN A 67 7.41 14.24 12.66
CA ASN A 67 6.51 13.93 13.77
C ASN A 67 5.46 12.85 13.42
N HIS A 68 4.61 12.48 14.39
CA HIS A 68 3.49 11.52 14.26
C HIS A 68 2.27 11.97 13.40
N GLU A 69 2.31 13.08 12.65
CA GLU A 69 1.09 13.57 11.97
C GLU A 69 0.50 12.58 10.95
N HIS A 70 1.33 11.83 10.21
CA HIS A 70 0.84 10.78 9.30
C HIS A 70 0.22 9.60 10.06
N ILE A 71 0.71 9.31 11.27
CA ILE A 71 0.17 8.24 12.12
C ILE A 71 -1.18 8.65 12.73
N LYS A 72 -1.35 9.91 13.13
CA LYS A 72 -2.66 10.42 13.57
C LYS A 72 -3.72 10.26 12.49
N LEU A 73 -3.35 10.51 11.23
CA LEU A 73 -4.21 10.31 10.08
C LEU A 73 -4.52 8.83 9.83
N LEU A 74 -3.50 7.96 9.91
CA LEU A 74 -3.68 6.50 9.84
C LEU A 74 -4.63 6.00 10.93
N LEU A 75 -4.54 6.51 12.16
CA LEU A 75 -5.41 6.11 13.26
C LEU A 75 -6.82 6.67 13.12
N SER A 76 -6.94 7.91 12.64
CA SER A 76 -8.23 8.52 12.30
C SER A 76 -8.95 7.71 11.22
N TYR A 77 -8.20 7.12 10.29
CA TYR A 77 -8.74 6.22 9.27
C TYR A 77 -9.43 4.98 9.86
N PHE A 78 -8.90 4.44 10.95
CA PHE A 78 -9.51 3.32 11.67
C PHE A 78 -10.56 3.76 12.71
N ASN A 79 -10.96 5.04 12.70
CA ASN A 79 -11.81 5.64 13.74
C ASN A 79 -11.27 5.38 15.16
N PHE A 80 -9.94 5.33 15.31
CA PHE A 80 -9.31 5.12 16.60
C PHE A 80 -9.37 6.40 17.42
N ASP A 81 -9.81 6.31 18.68
CA ASP A 81 -9.86 7.45 19.57
C ASP A 81 -8.44 7.88 19.96
N LEU A 82 -7.99 9.00 19.39
CA LEU A 82 -6.65 9.56 19.59
C LEU A 82 -6.37 9.92 21.06
N ASN A 83 -7.39 10.07 21.91
CA ASN A 83 -7.18 10.27 23.35
C ASN A 83 -6.57 9.03 24.04
N ASN A 84 -6.66 7.86 23.41
CA ASN A 84 -6.04 6.64 23.91
C ASN A 84 -4.67 6.34 23.27
N VAL A 85 -4.08 7.35 22.64
CA VAL A 85 -2.78 7.25 21.96
C VAL A 85 -1.79 8.19 22.62
N VAL A 86 -0.63 7.65 23.01
CA VAL A 86 0.50 8.43 23.48
C VAL A 86 1.55 8.47 22.37
N PHE A 87 1.83 9.67 21.87
CA PHE A 87 2.84 9.91 20.86
C PHE A 87 4.14 10.37 21.51
N LEU A 88 5.23 9.66 21.23
CA LEU A 88 6.55 9.90 21.77
C LEU A 88 7.49 10.24 20.61
N ASP A 89 7.52 11.52 20.22
CA ASP A 89 8.46 12.03 19.21
C ASP A 89 9.88 12.14 19.82
N GLY A 90 10.81 11.29 19.38
CA GLY A 90 12.21 11.31 19.81
C GLY A 90 12.86 9.93 19.98
N ASP A 91 14.11 9.93 20.43
CA ASP A 91 14.90 8.72 20.67
C ASP A 91 14.23 7.82 21.71
N SER A 92 13.98 6.55 21.37
CA SER A 92 13.36 5.57 22.27
C SER A 92 14.19 5.32 23.52
N LYS A 93 15.52 5.48 23.45
CA LYS A 93 16.44 5.40 24.60
C LYS A 93 16.14 6.44 25.67
N GLU A 94 15.52 7.56 25.31
CA GLU A 94 15.13 8.64 26.23
C GLU A 94 13.62 8.60 26.51
N LYS A 95 12.82 8.53 25.45
CA LYS A 95 11.36 8.69 25.51
C LYS A 95 10.66 7.53 26.18
N ILE A 96 11.11 6.29 25.97
CA ILE A 96 10.50 5.12 26.59
C ILE A 96 10.76 5.13 28.12
N PRO A 97 11.99 5.33 28.62
CA PRO A 97 12.21 5.50 30.05
C PRO A 97 11.43 6.65 30.68
N GLU A 98 11.38 7.82 30.03
CA GLU A 98 10.59 8.98 30.48
C GLU A 98 9.11 8.61 30.66
N PHE A 99 8.51 8.03 29.63
CA PHE A 99 7.12 7.57 29.66
C PHE A 99 6.88 6.52 30.76
N LEU A 100 7.75 5.51 30.88
CA LEU A 100 7.62 4.45 31.88
C LEU A 100 7.85 4.95 33.31
N TYR A 101 8.67 5.99 33.50
CA TYR A 101 8.88 6.64 34.79
C TYR A 101 7.63 7.37 35.26
N GLU A 102 6.97 8.11 34.35
CA GLU A 102 5.71 8.80 34.63
C GLU A 102 4.54 7.81 34.77
N ASN A 103 4.58 6.70 34.05
CA ASN A 103 3.50 5.71 33.98
C ASN A 103 3.95 4.33 34.50
N LYS A 104 4.42 4.28 35.75
CA LYS A 104 5.06 3.08 36.35
C LYS A 104 4.25 1.79 36.25
N ASN A 105 2.92 1.88 36.25
CA ASN A 105 2.00 0.74 36.19
C ASN A 105 1.58 0.35 34.76
N SER A 106 2.06 1.06 33.73
CA SER A 106 1.76 0.71 32.34
C SER A 106 2.31 -0.67 31.98
N THR A 107 1.46 -1.48 31.36
CA THR A 107 1.82 -2.77 30.78
C THR A 107 1.22 -2.91 29.38
N PHE A 108 1.85 -3.73 28.57
CA PHE A 108 1.48 -3.95 27.17
C PHE A 108 1.20 -5.42 26.90
N ASP A 109 0.19 -5.69 26.09
CA ASP A 109 -0.08 -7.04 25.61
C ASP A 109 0.92 -7.43 24.53
N LEU A 110 1.27 -6.47 23.67
CA LEU A 110 2.25 -6.64 22.60
C LEU A 110 3.15 -5.42 22.50
N VAL A 111 4.45 -5.66 22.38
CA VAL A 111 5.43 -4.63 22.03
C VAL A 111 6.14 -5.02 20.75
N PHE A 112 6.25 -4.07 19.84
CA PHE A 112 7.06 -4.19 18.62
C PHE A 112 8.30 -3.31 18.76
N VAL A 113 9.46 -3.87 18.46
CA VAL A 113 10.75 -3.18 18.54
C VAL A 113 11.44 -3.24 17.18
N ASP A 114 11.60 -2.07 16.57
CA ASP A 114 12.32 -1.84 15.31
C ASP A 114 13.08 -0.50 15.38
N GLY A 115 13.87 -0.32 16.44
CA GLY A 115 14.52 0.93 16.80
C GLY A 115 15.66 1.35 15.85
N ASP A 116 16.66 2.06 16.38
CA ASP A 116 17.78 2.61 15.59
C ASP A 116 18.77 1.58 15.00
N HIS A 117 18.45 0.29 15.16
CA HIS A 117 19.26 -0.87 14.79
C HIS A 117 20.68 -0.90 15.39
N SER A 118 21.06 0.00 16.30
CA SER A 118 22.35 -0.07 16.99
C SER A 118 22.33 -1.16 18.07
N PRO A 119 23.46 -1.80 18.40
CA PRO A 119 23.53 -2.77 19.50
C PRO A 119 23.05 -2.17 20.83
N GLU A 120 23.51 -0.97 21.16
CA GLU A 120 23.17 -0.28 22.40
C GLU A 120 21.69 0.13 22.45
N GLY A 121 21.15 0.63 21.32
CA GLY A 121 19.74 1.00 21.19
C GLY A 121 18.80 -0.20 21.28
N ALA A 122 19.07 -1.26 20.54
CA ALA A 122 18.29 -2.50 20.60
C ALA A 122 18.29 -3.09 22.02
N LEU A 123 19.44 -3.13 22.68
CA LEU A 123 19.54 -3.62 24.05
C LEU A 123 18.78 -2.72 25.04
N ALA A 124 18.87 -1.39 24.89
CA ALA A 124 18.14 -0.43 25.72
C ALA A 124 16.62 -0.58 25.55
N ASP A 125 16.12 -0.62 24.32
CA ASP A 125 14.70 -0.77 23.99
C ASP A 125 14.14 -2.07 24.60
N LEU A 126 14.81 -3.19 24.36
CA LEU A 126 14.40 -4.48 24.90
C LEU A 126 14.42 -4.45 26.44
N ASN A 127 15.50 -3.98 27.07
CA ASN A 127 15.58 -3.92 28.53
C ASN A 127 14.45 -3.08 29.17
N ASN A 128 14.06 -1.99 28.52
CA ASN A 128 12.98 -1.11 28.98
C ASN A 128 11.61 -1.81 28.95
N VAL A 129 11.36 -2.64 27.94
CA VAL A 129 10.00 -3.17 27.68
C VAL A 129 9.79 -4.61 28.11
N MET A 130 10.84 -5.44 28.24
CA MET A 130 10.70 -6.87 28.54
C MET A 130 9.89 -7.14 29.81
N ASN A 131 10.10 -6.35 30.87
CA ASN A 131 9.36 -6.49 32.12
C ASN A 131 7.93 -5.92 32.12
N LYS A 132 7.56 -5.16 31.09
CA LYS A 132 6.27 -4.46 30.96
C LYS A 132 5.32 -5.14 29.97
N SER A 133 5.72 -6.27 29.37
CA SER A 133 5.08 -6.79 28.16
C SER A 133 4.70 -8.26 28.28
N LYS A 134 3.52 -8.65 27.79
CA LYS A 134 3.15 -10.08 27.64
C LYS A 134 3.82 -10.73 26.44
N ALA A 135 3.97 -9.97 25.35
CA ALA A 135 4.67 -10.37 24.14
C ALA A 135 5.60 -9.25 23.65
N VAL A 136 6.76 -9.62 23.12
CA VAL A 136 7.71 -8.69 22.47
C VAL A 136 8.12 -9.30 21.13
N LEU A 137 7.87 -8.59 20.03
CA LEU A 137 8.35 -8.92 18.69
C LEU A 137 9.49 -7.96 18.33
N PHE A 138 10.67 -8.50 18.12
CA PHE A 138 11.89 -7.77 17.76
C PHE A 138 12.26 -8.02 16.30
N HIS A 139 12.45 -6.94 15.55
CA HIS A 139 12.51 -6.92 14.08
C HIS A 139 13.95 -6.93 13.50
N ASP A 140 14.07 -7.17 12.19
CA ASP A 140 15.28 -7.08 11.35
C ASP A 140 16.54 -7.87 11.72
N ILE A 141 16.36 -8.98 12.44
CA ILE A 141 17.48 -9.75 13.01
C ILE A 141 18.33 -10.45 11.93
N CYS A 142 17.70 -10.98 10.88
CA CYS A 142 18.42 -11.71 9.82
C CYS A 142 19.25 -10.78 8.90
N HIS A 143 19.01 -9.47 8.92
CA HIS A 143 19.75 -8.51 8.11
C HIS A 143 20.95 -7.91 8.83
N ILE A 144 21.01 -8.03 10.17
CA ILE A 144 21.99 -7.36 11.01
C ILE A 144 22.56 -8.37 12.02
N PRO A 145 23.75 -8.96 11.75
CA PRO A 145 24.27 -10.11 12.51
C PRO A 145 24.34 -9.92 14.03
N TYR A 146 24.65 -8.72 14.51
CA TYR A 146 24.74 -8.45 15.95
C TYR A 146 23.38 -8.35 16.65
N LEU A 147 22.27 -8.10 15.93
CA LEU A 147 20.92 -8.12 16.55
C LEU A 147 20.50 -9.55 16.93
N TYR A 148 21.10 -10.56 16.29
CA TYR A 148 20.96 -11.95 16.72
C TYR A 148 21.65 -12.18 18.06
N GLU A 149 22.86 -11.64 18.26
CA GLU A 149 23.57 -11.69 19.55
C GLU A 149 22.79 -10.97 20.65
N VAL A 150 22.23 -9.80 20.35
CA VAL A 150 21.33 -9.07 21.28
C VAL A 150 20.13 -9.93 21.65
N SER A 151 19.54 -10.66 20.69
CA SER A 151 18.41 -11.55 20.96
C SER A 151 18.78 -12.71 21.89
N LEU A 152 19.98 -13.29 21.72
CA LEU A 152 20.51 -14.33 22.60
C LEU A 152 20.77 -13.80 24.01
N GLU A 153 21.37 -12.62 24.14
CA GLU A 153 21.62 -11.98 25.43
C GLU A 153 20.30 -11.72 26.17
N ILE A 154 19.32 -11.14 25.48
CA ILE A 154 18.00 -10.83 26.05
C ILE A 154 17.25 -12.10 26.43
N ALA A 155 17.31 -13.16 25.62
CA ALA A 155 16.75 -14.46 25.97
C ALA A 155 17.39 -15.02 27.25
N GLY A 156 18.71 -14.95 27.39
CA GLY A 156 19.42 -15.40 28.58
C GLY A 156 19.08 -14.57 29.83
N LYS A 157 19.04 -13.25 29.71
CA LYS A 157 18.75 -12.31 30.80
C LYS A 157 17.32 -12.41 31.32
N TYR A 158 16.36 -12.63 30.43
CA TYR A 158 14.93 -12.66 30.73
C TYR A 158 14.30 -14.06 30.67
N LYS A 159 15.12 -15.12 30.75
CA LYS A 159 14.67 -16.52 30.72
C LYS A 159 13.61 -16.88 31.77
N GLU A 160 13.63 -16.20 32.92
CA GLU A 160 12.65 -16.39 34.01
C GLU A 160 11.38 -15.53 33.82
N THR A 161 11.42 -14.57 32.88
CA THR A 161 10.33 -13.63 32.61
C THR A 161 9.43 -14.14 31.48
N PHE A 162 9.99 -14.83 30.48
CA PHE A 162 9.28 -15.36 29.32
C PHE A 162 9.44 -16.88 29.24
N ASP A 163 8.31 -17.58 29.12
CA ASP A 163 8.26 -19.04 29.10
C ASP A 163 8.54 -19.63 27.71
N HIS A 164 8.39 -18.81 26.66
CA HIS A 164 8.64 -19.19 25.28
C HIS A 164 9.35 -18.06 24.52
N TYR A 165 10.38 -18.43 23.77
CA TYR A 165 11.04 -17.55 22.81
C TYR A 165 11.23 -18.27 21.48
N ILE A 166 11.04 -17.54 20.39
CA ILE A 166 11.34 -17.96 19.02
C ILE A 166 12.48 -17.06 18.55
N LEU A 167 13.63 -17.66 18.28
CA LEU A 167 14.81 -16.99 17.74
C LEU A 167 15.06 -17.47 16.31
N PRO A 168 15.55 -16.62 15.40
CA PRO A 168 15.97 -17.05 14.07
C PRO A 168 17.15 -18.04 14.16
N ARG A 169 17.41 -18.82 13.11
CA ARG A 169 18.64 -19.65 13.08
C ARG A 169 19.81 -18.81 12.59
N GLU A 170 20.98 -19.10 13.13
CA GLU A 170 22.27 -18.48 12.78
C GLU A 170 22.63 -18.59 11.29
N ASP A 171 22.10 -19.61 10.58
CA ASP A 171 22.35 -19.91 9.17
C ASP A 171 21.30 -19.34 8.18
N TYR A 172 20.33 -18.56 8.66
CA TYR A 172 19.19 -18.11 7.86
C TYR A 172 19.39 -16.69 7.31
N HIS A 173 19.74 -16.59 6.02
CA HIS A 173 20.08 -15.34 5.33
C HIS A 173 19.00 -14.83 4.34
N GLN A 174 17.80 -15.43 4.30
CA GLN A 174 16.72 -15.05 3.37
C GLN A 174 15.43 -14.65 4.12
N GLY A 175 15.08 -13.36 4.12
CA GLY A 175 13.86 -12.79 4.72
C GLY A 175 14.09 -11.90 5.95
N HIS A 176 13.03 -11.24 6.44
CA HIS A 176 13.05 -10.51 7.71
C HIS A 176 13.05 -11.50 8.88
N GLY A 177 14.14 -11.51 9.65
CA GLY A 177 14.24 -12.33 10.85
C GLY A 177 13.57 -11.66 12.05
N HIS A 178 12.74 -12.40 12.78
CA HIS A 178 12.08 -11.90 13.99
C HIS A 178 12.41 -12.75 15.21
N SER A 179 12.62 -12.08 16.35
CA SER A 179 12.64 -12.73 17.66
C SER A 179 11.31 -12.44 18.36
N LEU A 180 10.63 -13.48 18.80
CA LEU A 180 9.37 -13.36 19.54
C LEU A 180 9.54 -13.89 20.95
N PHE A 181 9.24 -13.08 21.96
CA PHE A 181 9.24 -13.45 23.38
C PHE A 181 7.80 -13.45 23.91
N LEU A 182 7.36 -14.53 24.59
CA LEU A 182 5.97 -14.73 25.07
C LEU A 182 5.91 -15.22 26.53
N ARG A 183 5.01 -14.65 27.35
CA ARG A 183 4.76 -15.05 28.76
C ARG A 183 3.62 -16.08 28.90
N LYS A 184 3.75 -17.07 29.81
CA LYS A 184 2.77 -18.16 30.06
C LYS A 184 1.35 -17.70 30.33
N LYS A 185 1.15 -16.62 31.10
CA LYS A 185 -0.20 -16.14 31.46
C LYS A 185 -1.00 -15.57 30.28
N ALA A 186 -0.40 -15.42 29.10
CA ALA A 186 -1.13 -15.15 27.86
C ALA A 186 -1.71 -16.43 27.22
N MET A 187 -1.26 -17.62 27.64
CA MET A 187 -1.85 -18.91 27.28
C MET A 187 -2.75 -19.38 28.42
N VAL A 188 -4.01 -18.92 28.47
CA VAL A 188 -5.07 -19.72 29.07
C VAL A 188 -5.52 -20.69 27.98
N MET A 189 -4.96 -21.90 27.98
CA MET A 189 -5.63 -23.02 27.35
C MET A 189 -6.74 -23.46 28.31
N GLU A 190 -7.99 -23.20 27.95
CA GLU A 190 -9.07 -24.05 28.45
C GLU A 190 -8.87 -25.44 27.83
N ASP A 191 -8.80 -26.45 28.68
CA ASP A 191 -8.47 -27.85 28.36
C ASP A 191 -9.57 -28.58 27.54
N GLU A 192 -10.48 -27.88 26.85
CA GLU A 192 -11.65 -28.50 26.18
C GLU A 192 -11.68 -28.49 24.64
N GLU A 193 -10.67 -27.98 23.93
CA GLU A 193 -10.63 -28.05 22.44
C GLU A 193 -9.46 -28.87 21.84
N LYS A 194 -9.10 -29.98 22.50
CA LYS A 194 -8.42 -31.11 21.84
C LYS A 194 -9.46 -32.15 21.43
N PRO A 195 -10.30 -31.86 20.43
CA PRO A 195 -10.09 -32.54 19.17
C PRO A 195 -10.55 -31.71 17.97
N ASN A 196 -9.61 -31.12 17.23
CA ASN A 196 -9.71 -31.11 15.76
C ASN A 196 -8.37 -30.83 15.08
N LEU A 197 -7.23 -31.06 15.72
CA LEU A 197 -5.94 -30.98 15.02
C LEU A 197 -5.87 -32.01 13.87
N GLU A 198 -6.45 -33.20 14.01
CA GLU A 198 -6.62 -34.19 12.92
C GLU A 198 -7.64 -33.73 11.84
N ARG A 199 -8.67 -32.97 12.20
CA ARG A 199 -9.65 -32.40 11.23
C ARG A 199 -9.10 -31.16 10.52
N TYR A 200 -8.26 -30.37 11.19
CA TYR A 200 -7.59 -29.19 10.67
C TYR A 200 -6.37 -29.57 9.83
N LEU A 201 -5.60 -30.59 10.25
CA LEU A 201 -4.59 -31.25 9.41
C LEU A 201 -5.25 -32.07 8.29
N GLY A 202 -6.47 -32.59 8.49
CA GLY A 202 -7.29 -33.19 7.43
C GLY A 202 -7.78 -32.18 6.40
N LEU A 203 -8.04 -30.94 6.80
CA LEU A 203 -8.35 -29.82 5.90
C LEU A 203 -7.09 -29.31 5.16
N LEU A 204 -5.93 -29.29 5.82
CA LEU A 204 -4.64 -28.94 5.20
C LEU A 204 -4.08 -30.05 4.28
N ARG A 205 -4.32 -31.34 4.58
CA ARG A 205 -3.99 -32.46 3.69
C ARG A 205 -4.99 -32.64 2.54
N ARG A 206 -6.19 -32.07 2.63
CA ARG A 206 -7.12 -31.93 1.48
C ARG A 206 -6.90 -30.64 0.68
N GLY A 207 -6.04 -29.73 1.16
CA GLY A 207 -5.67 -28.48 0.49
C GLY A 207 -4.65 -28.61 -0.66
N CYS A 208 -4.14 -29.81 -0.94
CA CYS A 208 -3.28 -30.08 -2.11
C CYS A 208 -3.91 -31.02 -3.16
N GLU A 209 -5.20 -31.39 -3.03
CA GLU A 209 -5.92 -32.14 -4.08
C GLU A 209 -7.32 -31.60 -4.40
N TYR A 210 -7.65 -30.38 -3.97
CA TYR A 210 -8.95 -29.75 -4.27
C TYR A 210 -8.80 -28.48 -5.10
N ASN A 211 -8.25 -28.61 -6.31
CA ASN A 211 -8.28 -27.56 -7.34
C ASN A 211 -8.38 -28.12 -8.77
N ALA A 212 -9.00 -29.30 -8.93
CA ALA A 212 -9.32 -29.86 -10.25
C ALA A 212 -10.83 -30.04 -10.51
N THR A 213 -11.71 -29.70 -9.56
CA THR A 213 -13.14 -30.03 -9.69
C THR A 213 -14.09 -28.82 -9.65
N LEU A 214 -13.71 -27.70 -9.03
CA LEU A 214 -14.53 -26.47 -9.01
C LEU A 214 -14.38 -25.61 -10.27
N SER A 215 -13.31 -25.80 -11.06
CA SER A 215 -13.14 -25.20 -12.39
C SER A 215 -14.02 -25.84 -13.46
N VAL A 216 -14.57 -27.04 -13.21
CA VAL A 216 -15.42 -27.78 -14.16
C VAL A 216 -16.91 -27.46 -13.99
N GLU A 217 -17.35 -27.00 -12.81
CA GLU A 217 -18.75 -26.62 -12.58
C GLU A 217 -19.04 -25.14 -12.89
N ARG A 218 -18.10 -24.21 -12.68
CA ARG A 218 -18.24 -22.82 -13.19
C ARG A 218 -18.21 -22.74 -14.72
N ALA A 219 -17.59 -23.71 -15.39
CA ALA A 219 -17.62 -23.86 -16.85
C ALA A 219 -18.96 -24.41 -17.40
N LYS A 220 -19.92 -24.80 -16.54
CA LYS A 220 -21.25 -25.27 -16.97
C LYS A 220 -22.34 -24.20 -16.94
N LEU A 221 -22.01 -22.97 -16.52
CA LEU A 221 -22.86 -21.78 -16.64
C LEU A 221 -22.55 -20.96 -17.91
N GLU A 222 -22.13 -21.62 -18.99
CA GLU A 222 -22.18 -21.03 -20.33
C GLU A 222 -23.35 -21.64 -21.09
N LYS A 223 -24.53 -21.02 -20.97
CA LYS A 223 -25.62 -21.01 -21.98
C LYS A 223 -26.82 -20.23 -21.45
N THR A 224 -26.64 -18.94 -21.23
CA THR A 224 -27.77 -18.00 -21.20
C THR A 224 -27.39 -16.79 -22.02
N ASN A 225 -28.17 -16.57 -23.10
CA ASN A 225 -28.06 -15.54 -24.13
C ASN A 225 -27.44 -14.22 -23.63
N ILE A 226 -26.11 -14.11 -23.75
CA ILE A 226 -25.40 -12.83 -23.64
C ILE A 226 -25.69 -12.07 -24.94
N PRO A 227 -26.25 -10.84 -24.88
CA PRO A 227 -26.44 -10.01 -26.06
C PRO A 227 -25.11 -9.88 -26.81
N THR A 228 -25.13 -10.10 -28.12
CA THR A 228 -23.94 -10.07 -28.97
C THR A 228 -23.34 -8.67 -29.06
N VAL A 229 -22.43 -8.34 -28.14
CA VAL A 229 -21.55 -7.17 -28.24
C VAL A 229 -20.25 -7.57 -28.95
N ASN A 230 -19.83 -6.76 -29.92
CA ASN A 230 -18.73 -7.01 -30.84
C ASN A 230 -17.40 -7.38 -30.11
N PRO A 231 -16.72 -8.49 -30.48
CA PRO A 231 -15.47 -8.94 -29.84
C PRO A 231 -14.35 -7.89 -29.79
N ARG A 232 -14.30 -6.94 -30.75
CA ARG A 232 -13.30 -5.84 -30.75
C ARG A 232 -13.48 -4.83 -29.61
N PHE A 233 -14.63 -4.82 -28.93
CA PHE A 233 -14.90 -3.92 -27.80
C PHE A 233 -14.35 -4.44 -26.46
N ARG A 234 -14.16 -5.76 -26.30
CA ARG A 234 -13.82 -6.39 -25.01
C ARG A 234 -12.44 -6.00 -24.46
N GLU A 235 -11.48 -5.65 -25.32
CA GLU A 235 -10.13 -5.26 -24.91
C GLU A 235 -9.98 -3.76 -24.59
N ARG A 236 -11.06 -2.96 -24.63
CA ARG A 236 -10.97 -1.49 -24.60
C ARG A 236 -11.57 -0.80 -23.39
N ILE A 237 -12.33 -1.51 -22.55
CA ILE A 237 -12.96 -0.88 -21.39
C ILE A 237 -11.96 -0.78 -20.24
N SER A 238 -11.80 0.45 -19.74
CA SER A 238 -10.93 0.75 -18.61
C SER A 238 -11.65 1.61 -17.58
N PHE A 239 -11.33 1.39 -16.30
CA PHE A 239 -11.80 2.23 -15.22
C PHE A 239 -10.59 2.74 -14.46
N PHE A 240 -10.51 4.05 -14.25
CA PHE A 240 -9.61 4.61 -13.25
C PHE A 240 -10.36 4.65 -11.93
N TRP A 241 -9.86 3.98 -10.91
CA TRP A 241 -10.52 3.84 -9.63
C TRP A 241 -9.69 4.52 -8.56
N ASN A 242 -10.16 5.67 -8.09
CA ASN A 242 -9.72 6.28 -6.84
C ASN A 242 -10.28 5.45 -5.69
N LEU A 243 -9.75 4.26 -5.48
CA LEU A 243 -10.20 3.31 -4.45
C LEU A 243 -10.16 3.95 -3.07
N PHE A 244 -9.06 4.67 -2.79
CA PHE A 244 -8.77 5.15 -1.46
C PHE A 244 -7.98 6.44 -1.48
N LEU A 245 -8.55 7.54 -0.95
CA LEU A 245 -7.98 8.89 -1.01
C LEU A 245 -7.07 9.23 0.17
N ALA A 246 -6.96 8.35 1.19
CA ALA A 246 -5.95 8.55 2.22
C ALA A 246 -4.58 8.16 1.67
N CYS A 247 -3.57 8.95 2.04
CA CYS A 247 -2.18 8.74 1.64
C CYS A 247 -1.30 9.00 2.85
N ASN A 248 -0.18 8.30 2.94
CA ASN A 248 0.88 8.60 3.89
C ASN A 248 1.78 9.74 3.40
N TYR A 249 1.88 10.01 2.09
CA TYR A 249 2.70 11.12 1.56
C TYR A 249 1.91 12.44 1.46
N ARG A 250 2.60 13.58 1.55
CA ARG A 250 2.03 14.94 1.40
C ARG A 250 2.79 15.76 0.37
N CYS A 251 2.89 15.21 -0.84
CA CYS A 251 3.67 15.81 -1.91
C CYS A 251 3.16 17.23 -2.23
N PRO A 252 4.04 18.25 -2.28
CA PRO A 252 3.63 19.62 -2.63
C PRO A 252 3.16 19.76 -4.08
N TYR A 253 3.38 18.72 -4.89
CA TYR A 253 2.96 18.59 -6.28
C TYR A 253 1.84 17.55 -6.48
N CYS A 254 1.20 17.10 -5.40
CA CYS A 254 0.04 16.21 -5.50
C CYS A 254 -1.15 16.96 -6.11
N TRP A 255 -1.97 16.25 -6.89
CA TRP A 255 -3.22 16.77 -7.45
C TRP A 255 -4.18 17.30 -6.38
N TRP A 256 -4.11 16.74 -5.17
CA TRP A 256 -4.99 17.08 -4.05
C TRP A 256 -4.36 18.01 -3.03
N GLN A 257 -3.32 18.75 -3.42
CA GLN A 257 -2.67 19.71 -2.56
C GLN A 257 -3.72 20.66 -1.92
N GLY A 258 -3.62 20.80 -0.59
CA GLY A 258 -4.53 21.62 0.22
C GLY A 258 -5.88 21.01 0.56
N ASN A 259 -6.28 19.89 -0.07
CA ASN A 259 -7.65 19.35 0.02
C ASN A 259 -7.74 17.94 0.62
N TRP A 260 -6.62 17.34 1.03
CA TRP A 260 -6.58 15.96 1.54
C TRP A 260 -7.59 15.69 2.67
N HIS A 261 -7.76 16.60 3.63
CA HIS A 261 -8.67 16.44 4.77
C HIS A 261 -10.14 16.30 4.35
N ASP A 262 -10.56 16.98 3.29
CA ASP A 262 -11.94 16.89 2.81
C ASP A 262 -12.13 15.68 1.90
N LEU A 263 -11.12 15.34 1.11
CA LEU A 263 -11.15 14.19 0.20
C LEU A 263 -11.21 12.85 0.95
N VAL A 264 -10.49 12.70 2.07
CA VAL A 264 -10.55 11.45 2.86
C VAL A 264 -11.93 11.16 3.43
N LYS A 265 -12.80 12.17 3.59
CA LYS A 265 -14.20 11.99 4.03
C LYS A 265 -15.04 11.25 3.00
N MET A 266 -14.59 11.19 1.74
CA MET A 266 -15.25 10.43 0.67
C MET A 266 -14.93 8.93 0.72
N ASN A 267 -13.92 8.52 1.50
CA ASN A 267 -13.51 7.12 1.53
C ASN A 267 -14.64 6.22 2.03
N ARG A 268 -14.85 5.11 1.31
CA ARG A 268 -15.70 4.00 1.75
C ARG A 268 -14.88 2.72 1.82
N CYS A 269 -14.78 2.17 3.02
CA CYS A 269 -13.99 0.99 3.33
C CYS A 269 -14.92 -0.22 3.33
N LEU A 270 -15.28 -0.67 2.14
CA LEU A 270 -16.08 -1.86 1.96
C LEU A 270 -15.19 -3.10 2.08
N SER A 271 -15.77 -4.21 2.51
CA SER A 271 -15.06 -5.49 2.51
C SER A 271 -14.73 -5.95 1.08
N VAL A 272 -13.77 -6.87 0.96
CA VAL A 272 -13.40 -7.49 -0.33
C VAL A 272 -14.65 -8.10 -0.99
N ASP A 273 -15.46 -8.85 -0.24
CA ASP A 273 -16.69 -9.48 -0.73
C ASP A 273 -17.71 -8.46 -1.26
N GLU A 274 -17.87 -7.33 -0.59
CA GLU A 274 -18.77 -6.26 -1.05
C GLU A 274 -18.28 -5.64 -2.35
N LEU A 275 -16.98 -5.34 -2.46
CA LEU A 275 -16.39 -4.78 -3.67
C LEU A 275 -16.46 -5.76 -4.84
N MET A 276 -16.21 -7.05 -4.58
CA MET A 276 -16.27 -8.09 -5.61
C MET A 276 -17.65 -8.20 -6.23
N LYS A 277 -18.75 -8.06 -5.47
CA LYS A 277 -20.11 -8.04 -6.04
C LYS A 277 -20.29 -6.98 -7.12
N TYR A 278 -19.77 -5.77 -6.89
CA TYR A 278 -19.88 -4.68 -7.87
C TYR A 278 -18.99 -4.91 -9.10
N TRP A 279 -17.78 -5.45 -8.91
CA TRP A 279 -16.90 -5.79 -10.03
C TRP A 279 -17.39 -7.01 -10.83
N GLU A 280 -18.01 -7.99 -10.19
CA GLU A 280 -18.71 -9.09 -10.86
C GLU A 280 -19.90 -8.59 -11.70
N ASN A 281 -20.62 -7.57 -11.23
CA ASN A 281 -21.65 -6.91 -12.03
C ASN A 281 -21.05 -6.26 -13.29
N VAL A 282 -19.92 -5.56 -13.17
CA VAL A 282 -19.18 -5.02 -14.33
C VAL A 282 -18.75 -6.15 -15.26
N TYR A 283 -18.20 -7.24 -14.73
CA TYR A 283 -17.78 -8.41 -15.49
C TYR A 283 -18.93 -9.06 -16.25
N SER A 284 -20.09 -9.22 -15.62
CA SER A 284 -21.28 -9.82 -16.26
C SER A 284 -21.77 -9.01 -17.46
N ARG A 285 -21.58 -7.68 -17.43
CA ARG A 285 -22.04 -6.76 -18.47
C ARG A 285 -21.00 -6.57 -19.58
N TYR A 286 -19.72 -6.50 -19.21
CA TYR A 286 -18.66 -6.03 -20.10
C TYR A 286 -17.55 -7.06 -20.36
N GLY A 287 -17.53 -8.17 -19.60
CA GLY A 287 -16.41 -9.11 -19.55
C GLY A 287 -15.25 -8.56 -18.73
N GLY A 288 -14.05 -9.13 -18.93
CA GLY A 288 -12.84 -8.64 -18.28
C GLY A 288 -12.48 -7.23 -18.74
N VAL A 289 -12.30 -6.30 -17.79
CA VAL A 289 -11.90 -4.91 -18.05
C VAL A 289 -10.50 -4.63 -17.49
N THR A 290 -9.94 -3.46 -17.82
CA THR A 290 -8.74 -2.95 -17.14
C THR A 290 -9.14 -2.03 -15.99
N ILE A 291 -8.64 -2.28 -14.80
CA ILE A 291 -8.83 -1.43 -13.62
C ILE A 291 -7.49 -0.78 -13.30
N GLU A 292 -7.42 0.54 -13.42
CA GLU A 292 -6.30 1.33 -12.94
C GLU A 292 -6.62 1.86 -11.55
N ILE A 293 -6.00 1.27 -10.54
CA ILE A 293 -6.24 1.59 -9.14
C ILE A 293 -5.23 2.64 -8.70
N SER A 294 -5.76 3.74 -8.21
CA SER A 294 -5.03 4.87 -7.68
C SER A 294 -5.85 5.48 -6.53
N GLY A 295 -5.68 6.77 -6.28
CA GLY A 295 -6.18 7.45 -5.10
C GLY A 295 -5.00 8.11 -4.39
N GLY A 296 -5.08 8.20 -3.08
CA GLY A 296 -3.99 8.57 -2.19
C GLY A 296 -2.87 7.56 -2.28
N GLU A 297 -2.90 6.55 -1.40
CA GLU A 297 -2.04 5.39 -1.51
C GLU A 297 -2.89 4.11 -1.44
N PRO A 298 -3.08 3.39 -2.56
CA PRO A 298 -3.93 2.19 -2.61
C PRO A 298 -3.53 1.11 -1.61
N PHE A 299 -2.23 0.93 -1.36
CA PHE A 299 -1.75 -0.08 -0.43
C PHE A 299 -2.14 0.16 1.04
N LEU A 300 -2.64 1.35 1.38
CA LEU A 300 -3.21 1.62 2.70
C LEU A 300 -4.64 1.08 2.85
N TYR A 301 -5.29 0.64 1.76
CA TYR A 301 -6.62 0.04 1.83
C TYR A 301 -6.58 -1.29 2.62
N PRO A 302 -7.55 -1.56 3.52
CA PRO A 302 -7.61 -2.80 4.28
C PRO A 302 -7.71 -4.01 3.36
N ASN A 303 -6.91 -5.04 3.64
CA ASN A 303 -6.85 -6.26 2.85
C ASN A 303 -6.61 -6.02 1.34
N PHE A 304 -5.86 -4.97 0.99
CA PHE A 304 -5.61 -4.60 -0.41
C PHE A 304 -5.04 -5.76 -1.23
N THR A 305 -4.06 -6.51 -0.71
CA THR A 305 -3.48 -7.68 -1.42
C THR A 305 -4.55 -8.74 -1.73
N GLU A 306 -5.45 -9.02 -0.79
CA GLU A 306 -6.56 -9.96 -1.01
C GLU A 306 -7.53 -9.42 -2.07
N LEU A 307 -7.85 -8.13 -2.03
CA LEU A 307 -8.68 -7.47 -3.05
C LEU A 307 -8.05 -7.60 -4.45
N ILE A 308 -6.74 -7.33 -4.59
CA ILE A 308 -6.06 -7.45 -5.90
C ILE A 308 -6.05 -8.91 -6.39
N LYS A 309 -5.87 -9.86 -5.48
CA LYS A 309 -5.91 -11.30 -5.81
C LYS A 309 -7.27 -11.68 -6.39
N GLU A 310 -8.37 -11.28 -5.74
CA GLU A 310 -9.72 -11.58 -6.21
C GLU A 310 -10.05 -10.84 -7.52
N LEU A 311 -9.75 -9.55 -7.62
CA LEU A 311 -10.00 -8.76 -8.84
C LEU A 311 -9.25 -9.29 -10.06
N SER A 312 -7.97 -9.65 -9.88
CA SER A 312 -7.12 -10.13 -10.97
C SER A 312 -7.57 -11.48 -11.57
N SER A 313 -8.41 -12.24 -10.85
CA SER A 313 -9.02 -13.47 -11.37
C SER A 313 -9.96 -13.21 -12.58
N ILE A 314 -10.60 -12.04 -12.64
CA ILE A 314 -11.59 -11.67 -13.66
C ILE A 314 -11.24 -10.40 -14.45
N HIS A 315 -10.30 -9.59 -13.97
CA HIS A 315 -9.90 -8.31 -14.55
C HIS A 315 -8.38 -8.19 -14.71
N SER A 316 -7.96 -7.24 -15.55
CA SER A 316 -6.56 -6.83 -15.64
C SER A 316 -6.36 -5.61 -14.75
N ILE A 317 -5.33 -5.60 -13.91
CA ILE A 317 -5.11 -4.56 -12.89
C ILE A 317 -3.84 -3.78 -13.19
N ARG A 318 -3.91 -2.46 -13.04
CA ARG A 318 -2.76 -1.55 -12.98
C ARG A 318 -2.83 -0.81 -11.65
N ILE A 319 -1.73 -0.75 -10.92
CA ILE A 319 -1.69 -0.10 -9.60
C ILE A 319 -0.69 1.04 -9.65
N THR A 320 -1.14 2.26 -9.40
CA THR A 320 -0.26 3.41 -9.22
C THR A 320 -0.03 3.63 -7.73
N THR A 321 1.23 3.62 -7.29
CA THR A 321 1.60 3.62 -5.86
C THR A 321 2.87 4.41 -5.62
N ASN A 322 3.01 4.98 -4.42
CA ASN A 322 4.26 5.54 -3.92
C ASN A 322 5.26 4.46 -3.44
N LEU A 323 4.82 3.20 -3.35
CA LEU A 323 5.60 2.03 -2.94
C LEU A 323 6.26 2.14 -1.55
N SER A 324 5.64 2.92 -0.66
CA SER A 324 6.16 3.16 0.69
C SER A 324 6.05 1.96 1.63
N ILE A 325 5.19 0.99 1.34
CA ILE A 325 5.00 -0.20 2.19
C ILE A 325 5.90 -1.37 1.76
N GLU A 326 6.05 -2.37 2.64
CA GLU A 326 6.67 -3.65 2.29
C GLU A 326 5.77 -4.48 1.37
N ILE A 327 6.39 -5.17 0.40
CA ILE A 327 5.69 -5.80 -0.72
C ILE A 327 5.86 -7.31 -0.81
N ASP A 328 6.61 -7.93 0.10
CA ASP A 328 6.90 -9.38 0.11
C ASP A 328 5.63 -10.24 0.08
N THR A 329 4.65 -9.88 0.91
CA THR A 329 3.33 -10.55 0.93
C THR A 329 2.57 -10.32 -0.38
N PHE A 330 2.72 -9.15 -1.01
CA PHE A 330 2.06 -8.85 -2.27
C PHE A 330 2.65 -9.68 -3.42
N VAL A 331 3.97 -9.67 -3.57
CA VAL A 331 4.63 -10.39 -4.68
C VAL A 331 4.52 -11.91 -4.57
N SER A 332 4.42 -12.44 -3.35
CA SER A 332 4.25 -13.89 -3.12
C SER A 332 2.83 -14.41 -3.37
N GLN A 333 1.81 -13.54 -3.37
CA GLN A 333 0.40 -13.94 -3.49
C GLN A 333 -0.26 -13.58 -4.81
N ILE A 334 0.32 -12.63 -5.56
CA ILE A 334 -0.29 -12.07 -6.76
C ILE A 334 0.38 -12.62 -8.03
N ASP A 335 -0.44 -13.08 -8.96
CA ASP A 335 0.02 -13.43 -10.31
C ASP A 335 0.26 -12.15 -11.14
N SER A 336 1.51 -11.94 -11.52
CA SER A 336 1.94 -10.79 -12.33
C SER A 336 1.44 -10.82 -13.78
N SER A 337 0.86 -11.94 -14.26
CA SER A 337 0.33 -12.06 -15.62
C SER A 337 -0.83 -11.08 -15.91
N ARG A 338 -1.57 -10.70 -14.88
CA ARG A 338 -2.73 -9.78 -14.96
C ARG A 338 -2.57 -8.52 -14.14
N VAL A 339 -1.47 -8.36 -13.41
CA VAL A 339 -1.24 -7.22 -12.53
C VAL A 339 0.04 -6.50 -12.92
N LYS A 340 -0.08 -5.20 -13.18
CA LYS A 340 1.04 -4.29 -13.41
C LYS A 340 1.11 -3.30 -12.26
N VAL A 341 2.33 -3.00 -11.82
CA VAL A 341 2.57 -1.99 -10.79
C VAL A 341 3.32 -0.83 -11.45
N SER A 342 2.85 0.38 -11.19
CA SER A 342 3.42 1.65 -11.69
C SER A 342 3.89 2.49 -10.49
N PRO A 343 5.10 2.22 -9.96
CA PRO A 343 5.63 2.96 -8.82
C PRO A 343 5.99 4.40 -9.22
N THR A 344 5.71 5.36 -8.34
CA THR A 344 6.14 6.74 -8.50
C THR A 344 7.28 7.05 -7.54
N PHE A 345 8.43 7.45 -8.06
CA PHE A 345 9.57 7.81 -7.23
C PHE A 345 9.42 9.25 -6.72
N HIS A 346 9.33 9.39 -5.40
CA HIS A 346 9.17 10.66 -4.72
C HIS A 346 10.42 10.99 -3.90
N PRO A 347 11.40 11.73 -4.45
CA PRO A 347 12.69 11.99 -3.76
C PRO A 347 12.57 12.86 -2.50
N LEU A 348 11.40 13.44 -2.24
CA LEU A 348 11.11 14.16 -0.99
C LEU A 348 10.69 13.24 0.17
N PHE A 349 10.36 11.98 -0.12
CA PHE A 349 9.77 11.05 0.85
C PHE A 349 10.48 9.70 0.93
N THR A 350 11.31 9.34 -0.06
CA THR A 350 12.14 8.12 -0.05
C THR A 350 13.46 8.43 -0.74
N ASN A 351 14.59 7.83 -0.31
CA ASN A 351 15.78 7.88 -1.15
C ASN A 351 15.76 6.76 -2.18
N PHE A 352 16.77 6.81 -3.06
CA PHE A 352 16.87 5.98 -4.25
C PHE A 352 17.08 4.49 -3.93
N GLU A 353 17.98 4.13 -3.02
CA GLU A 353 18.38 2.73 -2.83
C GLU A 353 17.26 1.86 -2.21
N PRO A 354 16.55 2.28 -1.14
CA PRO A 354 15.42 1.51 -0.61
C PRO A 354 14.30 1.35 -1.62
N PHE A 355 14.00 2.41 -2.37
CA PHE A 355 13.01 2.38 -3.43
C PHE A 355 13.39 1.36 -4.51
N VAL A 356 14.62 1.42 -5.03
CA VAL A 356 15.13 0.48 -6.04
C VAL A 356 15.06 -0.96 -5.56
N LYS A 357 15.41 -1.25 -4.30
CA LYS A 357 15.30 -2.61 -3.73
C LYS A 357 13.88 -3.18 -3.89
N LYS A 358 12.85 -2.38 -3.59
CA LYS A 358 11.44 -2.80 -3.76
C LYS A 358 11.07 -2.98 -5.23
N ILE A 359 11.57 -2.13 -6.14
CA ILE A 359 11.35 -2.29 -7.58
C ILE A 359 12.00 -3.57 -8.12
N LEU A 360 13.22 -3.90 -7.66
CA LEU A 360 13.91 -5.11 -8.07
C LEU A 360 13.15 -6.35 -7.58
N LEU A 361 12.63 -6.33 -6.35
CA LEU A 361 11.79 -7.41 -5.84
C LEU A 361 10.51 -7.61 -6.70
N LEU A 362 9.85 -6.54 -7.14
CA LEU A 362 8.74 -6.63 -8.11
C LEU A 362 9.20 -7.27 -9.44
N LYS A 363 10.32 -6.80 -9.99
CA LYS A 363 10.87 -7.27 -11.27
C LYS A 363 11.25 -8.75 -11.21
N GLU A 364 11.89 -9.20 -10.13
CA GLU A 364 12.28 -10.59 -9.89
C GLU A 364 11.07 -11.53 -9.81
N ASN A 365 9.92 -11.02 -9.36
CA ASN A 365 8.64 -11.74 -9.32
C ASN A 365 7.78 -11.53 -10.60
N GLY A 366 8.38 -11.05 -11.68
CA GLY A 366 7.75 -10.95 -13.01
C GLY A 366 6.81 -9.77 -13.20
N PHE A 367 6.67 -8.86 -12.24
CA PHE A 367 5.84 -7.67 -12.40
C PHE A 367 6.45 -6.71 -13.42
N THR A 368 5.63 -6.31 -14.40
CA THR A 368 5.99 -5.19 -15.27
C THR A 368 5.85 -3.89 -14.49
N GLN A 369 6.86 -3.05 -14.60
CA GLN A 369 7.11 -1.87 -13.80
C GLN A 369 7.50 -0.70 -14.69
N HIS A 370 6.86 0.44 -14.45
CA HIS A 370 7.22 1.70 -15.07
C HIS A 370 7.32 2.76 -13.98
N ILE A 371 8.54 3.29 -13.78
CA ILE A 371 8.78 4.25 -12.73
C ILE A 371 8.43 5.64 -13.25
N SER A 372 7.53 6.31 -12.54
CA SER A 372 7.13 7.69 -12.84
C SER A 372 7.87 8.68 -11.94
N TYR A 373 8.17 9.86 -12.48
CA TYR A 373 8.76 10.97 -11.74
C TYR A 373 8.13 12.30 -12.12
N ILE A 374 7.68 13.07 -11.13
CA ILE A 374 6.95 14.33 -11.38
C ILE A 374 7.94 15.48 -11.62
N ALA A 375 7.79 16.17 -12.74
CA ALA A 375 8.58 17.35 -13.13
C ALA A 375 8.17 18.63 -12.36
N TYR A 376 8.11 18.55 -11.03
CA TYR A 376 7.84 19.68 -10.15
C TYR A 376 9.00 20.68 -10.18
N PRO A 377 8.78 22.02 -10.25
CA PRO A 377 9.84 22.97 -10.60
C PRO A 377 11.13 22.90 -9.78
N PRO A 378 11.08 22.75 -8.44
CA PRO A 378 12.28 22.53 -7.63
C PRO A 378 13.14 21.31 -7.98
N GLN A 379 12.59 20.32 -8.68
CA GLN A 379 13.23 19.03 -8.91
C GLN A 379 13.36 18.62 -10.39
N ILE A 380 13.00 19.50 -11.34
CA ILE A 380 13.11 19.23 -12.80
C ILE A 380 14.54 18.88 -13.19
N LYS A 381 15.53 19.64 -12.68
CA LYS A 381 16.95 19.42 -13.02
C LYS A 381 17.48 18.05 -12.58
N GLN A 382 16.80 17.38 -11.66
CA GLN A 382 17.18 16.06 -11.17
C GLN A 382 16.65 14.90 -12.04
N ILE A 383 15.73 15.16 -12.99
CA ILE A 383 15.11 14.12 -13.82
C ILE A 383 16.17 13.32 -14.59
N SER A 384 17.15 14.00 -15.21
CA SER A 384 18.22 13.35 -15.96
C SER A 384 19.10 12.46 -15.06
N HIS A 385 19.43 12.97 -13.87
CA HIS A 385 20.22 12.23 -12.89
C HIS A 385 19.54 10.94 -12.47
N TYR A 386 18.24 10.98 -12.11
CA TYR A 386 17.53 9.78 -11.71
C TYR A 386 17.27 8.83 -12.87
N LYS A 387 16.97 9.33 -14.08
CA LYS A 387 16.85 8.47 -15.27
C LYS A 387 18.12 7.66 -15.50
N GLU A 388 19.28 8.29 -15.39
CA GLU A 388 20.57 7.59 -15.54
C GLU A 388 20.75 6.52 -14.46
N ARG A 389 20.51 6.86 -13.17
CA ARG A 389 20.63 5.89 -12.08
C ARG A 389 19.66 4.71 -12.22
N PHE A 390 18.41 4.92 -12.62
CA PHE A 390 17.46 3.82 -12.87
C PHE A 390 17.86 2.98 -14.09
N ASN A 391 18.35 3.61 -15.16
CA ASN A 391 18.85 2.90 -16.34
C ASN A 391 20.05 2.00 -16.01
N GLN A 392 20.94 2.43 -15.12
CA GLN A 392 22.08 1.61 -14.65
C GLN A 392 21.60 0.33 -13.92
N GLN A 393 20.42 0.34 -13.31
CA GLN A 393 19.77 -0.82 -12.71
C GLN A 393 18.90 -1.62 -13.70
N GLY A 394 18.87 -1.23 -14.98
CA GLY A 394 18.01 -1.82 -16.00
C GLY A 394 16.52 -1.62 -15.72
N LEU A 395 16.15 -0.47 -15.14
CA LEU A 395 14.78 -0.10 -14.80
C LEU A 395 14.27 1.01 -15.72
N SER A 396 13.03 0.88 -16.18
CA SER A 396 12.38 1.89 -17.05
C SER A 396 11.87 3.06 -16.22
N PHE A 397 12.23 4.27 -16.65
CA PHE A 397 11.91 5.52 -15.97
C PHE A 397 11.33 6.54 -16.96
N SER A 398 10.32 7.29 -16.55
CA SER A 398 9.81 8.44 -17.32
C SER A 398 9.38 9.61 -16.43
N GLY A 399 9.65 10.80 -16.94
CA GLY A 399 9.13 12.05 -16.40
C GLY A 399 7.66 12.22 -16.77
N VAL A 400 6.91 12.82 -15.85
CA VAL A 400 5.52 13.26 -16.02
C VAL A 400 5.46 14.75 -15.71
N ALA A 401 4.76 15.54 -16.54
CA ALA A 401 4.65 16.97 -16.29
C ALA A 401 3.91 17.24 -14.96
N PHE A 402 4.31 18.30 -14.27
CA PHE A 402 3.57 18.81 -13.12
C PHE A 402 2.43 19.70 -13.61
N TRP A 403 1.24 19.40 -13.09
CA TRP A 403 0.03 20.18 -13.31
C TRP A 403 -0.39 20.78 -11.96
N GLY A 404 -0.39 22.10 -11.88
CA GLY A 404 -0.68 22.79 -10.63
C GLY A 404 0.01 24.14 -10.53
N GLN A 405 -0.01 24.73 -9.33
CA GLN A 405 0.63 26.02 -9.07
C GLN A 405 1.89 25.86 -8.23
N TYR A 406 2.93 26.62 -8.59
CA TYR A 406 4.12 26.77 -7.77
C TYR A 406 4.59 28.23 -7.80
N LYS A 407 4.73 28.84 -6.62
CA LYS A 407 5.11 30.26 -6.46
C LYS A 407 4.28 31.24 -7.32
N GLY A 408 2.98 30.98 -7.45
CA GLY A 408 2.04 31.81 -8.22
C GLY A 408 2.10 31.59 -9.74
N ILE A 409 2.89 30.63 -10.22
CA ILE A 409 2.99 30.26 -11.64
C ILE A 409 2.18 28.97 -11.86
N SER A 410 1.34 28.97 -12.89
CA SER A 410 0.56 27.79 -13.31
C SER A 410 1.35 26.92 -14.28
N TYR A 411 1.52 25.64 -13.95
CA TYR A 411 2.18 24.62 -14.77
C TYR A 411 1.14 23.68 -15.39
N PRO A 412 1.39 23.13 -16.59
CA PRO A 412 2.68 23.10 -17.32
C PRO A 412 3.01 24.36 -18.14
N LEU A 413 2.09 25.31 -18.28
CA LEU A 413 2.30 26.51 -19.12
C LEU A 413 3.51 27.35 -18.67
N GLY A 414 3.76 27.40 -17.37
CA GLY A 414 4.86 28.13 -16.75
C GLY A 414 6.26 27.53 -16.93
N TYR A 415 6.39 26.37 -17.57
CA TYR A 415 7.73 25.84 -17.86
C TYR A 415 8.50 26.75 -18.83
N THR A 416 9.77 26.98 -18.52
CA THR A 416 10.70 27.62 -19.46
C THR A 416 11.01 26.69 -20.64
N GLU A 417 11.55 27.23 -21.73
CA GLU A 417 11.91 26.40 -22.88
C GLU A 417 12.94 25.32 -22.52
N GLU A 418 13.95 25.67 -21.72
CA GLU A 418 14.94 24.73 -21.17
C GLU A 418 14.25 23.61 -20.36
N GLU A 419 13.29 23.94 -19.50
CA GLU A 419 12.54 22.96 -18.71
C GLU A 419 11.70 22.04 -19.59
N ARG A 420 11.06 22.57 -20.65
CA ARG A 420 10.28 21.78 -21.62
C ARG A 420 11.16 20.84 -22.43
N GLU A 421 12.37 21.25 -22.77
CA GLU A 421 13.36 20.39 -23.44
C GLU A 421 13.78 19.23 -22.54
N ILE A 422 14.12 19.52 -21.28
CA ILE A 422 14.44 18.50 -20.27
C ILE A 422 13.25 17.54 -20.13
N ILE A 423 12.06 18.05 -19.84
CA ILE A 423 10.87 17.20 -19.64
C ILE A 423 10.60 16.37 -20.91
N GLY A 424 10.58 17.01 -22.07
CA GLY A 424 10.31 16.38 -23.36
C GLY A 424 11.26 15.23 -23.71
N PHE A 425 12.54 15.34 -23.36
CA PHE A 425 13.51 14.24 -23.53
C PHE A 425 13.25 13.06 -22.60
N HIS A 426 12.57 13.30 -21.47
CA HIS A 426 12.33 12.33 -20.42
C HIS A 426 10.89 11.82 -20.36
N LEU A 427 9.96 12.36 -21.15
CA LEU A 427 8.59 11.86 -21.26
C LEU A 427 8.57 10.41 -21.76
N GLY A 428 7.62 9.62 -21.25
CA GLY A 428 7.39 8.25 -21.71
C GLY A 428 6.95 8.19 -23.18
N GLN A 429 7.29 7.10 -23.88
CA GLN A 429 7.03 6.94 -25.32
C GLN A 429 5.54 6.98 -25.73
N CYS A 430 4.62 6.83 -24.77
CA CYS A 430 3.17 6.83 -25.00
C CYS A 430 2.48 8.19 -24.76
N VAL A 431 3.28 9.25 -24.61
CA VAL A 431 2.81 10.54 -24.15
C VAL A 431 2.92 11.56 -25.28
N ASP A 432 1.79 12.12 -25.73
CA ASP A 432 1.80 13.22 -26.69
C ASP A 432 2.41 14.47 -26.03
N LYS A 433 3.65 14.79 -26.43
CA LYS A 433 4.43 15.91 -25.88
C LYS A 433 3.65 17.22 -25.90
N GLU A 434 2.87 17.47 -26.95
CA GLU A 434 2.06 18.69 -27.08
C GLU A 434 0.88 18.72 -26.09
N SER A 435 0.26 17.57 -25.82
CA SER A 435 -0.83 17.46 -24.82
C SER A 435 -0.32 17.67 -23.38
N GLN A 436 0.81 17.06 -23.00
CA GLN A 436 1.43 17.26 -21.67
C GLN A 436 1.90 18.69 -21.42
N LEU A 437 2.20 19.44 -22.49
CA LEU A 437 2.60 20.83 -22.40
C LEU A 437 1.41 21.80 -22.50
N GLY A 438 0.18 21.28 -22.60
CA GLY A 438 -1.04 22.10 -22.68
C GLY A 438 -1.21 22.84 -24.02
N LEU A 439 -0.61 22.34 -25.10
CA LEU A 439 -0.55 23.03 -26.39
C LEU A 439 -1.68 22.65 -27.37
N LYS A 440 -2.57 21.72 -26.99
CA LYS A 440 -3.67 21.22 -27.84
C LYS A 440 -5.04 21.48 -27.21
N THR A 441 -5.99 21.95 -28.02
CA THR A 441 -7.41 21.98 -27.65
C THR A 441 -8.18 20.71 -28.05
N PHE A 442 -9.05 20.24 -27.16
CA PHE A 442 -9.87 19.04 -27.35
C PHE A 442 -11.37 19.31 -27.42
N LYS A 443 -11.78 20.54 -27.16
CA LYS A 443 -13.19 20.93 -27.07
C LYS A 443 -13.95 20.63 -28.36
N GLY A 444 -15.14 20.06 -28.21
CA GLY A 444 -16.02 19.70 -29.31
C GLY A 444 -15.66 18.41 -30.05
N LYS A 445 -14.46 17.84 -29.86
CA LYS A 445 -14.09 16.55 -30.46
C LYS A 445 -14.85 15.40 -29.80
N LEU A 446 -15.25 14.40 -30.57
CA LEU A 446 -15.90 13.20 -30.04
C LEU A 446 -14.89 12.39 -29.20
N CYS A 447 -15.29 12.09 -27.96
CA CYS A 447 -14.46 11.43 -26.98
C CYS A 447 -15.21 10.23 -26.39
N GLN A 448 -14.53 9.08 -26.34
CA GLN A 448 -15.05 7.83 -25.79
C GLN A 448 -14.99 7.76 -24.26
N ALA A 449 -14.58 8.84 -23.58
CA ALA A 449 -14.73 9.00 -22.15
C ALA A 449 -16.21 8.97 -21.75
N GLY A 450 -16.54 8.12 -20.78
CA GLY A 450 -17.87 7.69 -20.38
C GLY A 450 -18.39 6.45 -21.12
N GLN A 451 -17.83 6.09 -22.28
CA GLN A 451 -18.28 4.95 -23.09
C GLN A 451 -17.38 3.72 -22.92
N ILE A 452 -16.06 3.90 -23.00
CA ILE A 452 -15.06 2.83 -22.80
C ILE A 452 -14.06 3.18 -21.68
N TYR A 453 -14.25 4.33 -21.06
CA TYR A 453 -13.45 4.80 -19.94
C TYR A 453 -14.34 5.52 -18.95
N ALA A 454 -14.09 5.38 -17.64
CA ALA A 454 -14.70 6.21 -16.62
C ALA A 454 -13.83 6.26 -15.37
N VAL A 455 -14.03 7.29 -14.54
CA VAL A 455 -13.37 7.42 -13.24
C VAL A 455 -14.34 7.08 -12.13
N ILE A 456 -14.01 6.09 -11.31
CA ILE A 456 -14.76 5.75 -10.10
C ILE A 456 -14.09 6.45 -8.92
N GLN A 457 -14.85 7.27 -8.20
CA GLN A 457 -14.40 7.93 -6.97
C GLN A 457 -14.59 7.03 -5.74
N ALA A 458 -13.89 7.34 -4.64
CA ALA A 458 -13.94 6.53 -3.41
C ALA A 458 -15.34 6.44 -2.78
N ASP A 459 -16.22 7.41 -3.05
CA ASP A 459 -17.63 7.41 -2.61
C ASP A 459 -18.58 6.68 -3.57
N GLY A 460 -18.04 6.11 -4.65
CA GLY A 460 -18.76 5.37 -5.69
C GLY A 460 -19.23 6.23 -6.85
N LYS A 461 -19.15 7.56 -6.81
CA LYS A 461 -19.54 8.39 -7.96
C LYS A 461 -18.67 8.05 -9.16
N VAL A 462 -19.32 7.85 -10.31
CA VAL A 462 -18.64 7.60 -11.58
C VAL A 462 -18.64 8.88 -12.39
N LEU A 463 -17.46 9.42 -12.63
CA LEU A 463 -17.25 10.56 -13.51
C LEU A 463 -16.96 10.09 -14.92
N ARG A 464 -17.39 10.89 -15.89
CA ARG A 464 -17.10 10.68 -17.30
C ARG A 464 -15.59 10.67 -17.60
N CYS A 465 -14.82 11.54 -16.94
CA CYS A 465 -13.39 11.73 -17.15
C CYS A 465 -12.73 12.27 -15.87
N GLY A 466 -11.41 12.13 -15.74
CA GLY A 466 -10.61 12.67 -14.62
C GLY A 466 -10.09 14.09 -14.84
N GLY A 467 -10.28 14.67 -16.03
CA GLY A 467 -9.89 16.06 -16.31
C GLY A 467 -10.71 17.05 -15.49
N SER A 468 -10.06 18.08 -14.94
CA SER A 468 -10.65 19.05 -14.01
C SER A 468 -11.87 19.81 -14.57
N GLU A 469 -11.95 19.98 -15.90
CA GLU A 469 -13.07 20.65 -16.58
C GLU A 469 -14.22 19.68 -16.96
N VAL A 470 -14.05 18.37 -16.75
CA VAL A 470 -15.04 17.33 -17.08
C VAL A 470 -15.41 16.54 -15.83
N ASN A 471 -16.17 17.18 -14.93
CA ASN A 471 -16.65 16.55 -13.68
C ASN A 471 -18.08 16.00 -13.79
N GLU A 472 -18.49 15.60 -14.99
CA GLU A 472 -19.85 15.09 -15.22
C GLU A 472 -20.01 13.71 -14.59
N VAL A 473 -20.91 13.61 -13.61
CA VAL A 473 -21.29 12.34 -12.99
C VAL A 473 -22.21 11.58 -13.95
N ILE A 474 -21.82 10.37 -14.34
CA ILE A 474 -22.57 9.51 -15.26
C ILE A 474 -23.24 8.32 -14.55
N GLY A 475 -22.99 8.13 -13.26
CA GLY A 475 -23.63 7.09 -12.45
C GLY A 475 -22.98 6.92 -11.08
N ASN A 476 -23.35 5.84 -10.38
CA ASN A 476 -22.71 5.38 -9.16
C ASN A 476 -22.32 3.90 -9.31
N PHE A 477 -21.07 3.55 -8.97
CA PHE A 477 -20.52 2.21 -9.06
C PHE A 477 -21.22 1.22 -8.13
N PHE A 478 -21.78 1.70 -7.02
CA PHE A 478 -22.53 0.88 -6.07
C PHE A 478 -23.98 0.64 -6.49
N ASP A 479 -24.43 1.19 -7.63
CA ASP A 479 -25.75 0.88 -8.16
C ASP A 479 -25.71 -0.46 -8.94
N GLU A 480 -26.58 -1.40 -8.61
CA GLU A 480 -26.65 -2.73 -9.29
C GLU A 480 -26.85 -2.63 -10.82
N ASN A 481 -27.47 -1.54 -11.27
CA ASN A 481 -27.75 -1.25 -12.67
C ASN A 481 -26.78 -0.26 -13.33
N PHE A 482 -25.63 0.00 -12.68
CA PHE A 482 -24.59 0.83 -13.25
C PHE A 482 -24.20 0.39 -14.66
N LYS A 483 -24.08 1.36 -15.56
CA LYS A 483 -23.64 1.17 -16.94
C LYS A 483 -22.91 2.40 -17.47
N LEU A 484 -21.94 2.16 -18.35
CA LEU A 484 -21.31 3.18 -19.17
C LEU A 484 -22.30 3.77 -20.20
N LEU A 485 -21.94 4.92 -20.76
CA LEU A 485 -22.68 5.56 -21.84
C LEU A 485 -22.68 4.69 -23.10
N ASN A 486 -23.75 4.77 -23.88
CA ASN A 486 -23.88 3.97 -25.10
C ASN A 486 -23.02 4.52 -26.25
N GLU A 487 -22.76 5.83 -26.27
CA GLU A 487 -22.10 6.53 -27.37
C GLU A 487 -21.03 7.52 -26.88
N PRO A 488 -20.04 7.84 -27.73
CA PRO A 488 -19.09 8.92 -27.46
C PRO A 488 -19.81 10.27 -27.39
N LEU A 489 -19.33 11.16 -26.54
CA LEU A 489 -19.88 12.52 -26.42
C LEU A 489 -18.81 13.56 -26.75
N PRO A 490 -19.19 14.79 -27.18
CA PRO A 490 -18.24 15.89 -27.35
C PRO A 490 -17.47 16.18 -26.05
N CYS A 491 -16.16 16.44 -26.15
CA CYS A 491 -15.34 16.88 -25.03
C CYS A 491 -15.66 18.33 -24.67
N LYS A 492 -15.78 18.63 -23.38
CA LYS A 492 -16.03 19.99 -22.86
C LYS A 492 -14.74 20.75 -22.53
N SER A 493 -13.62 20.04 -22.41
CA SER A 493 -12.37 20.60 -21.92
C SER A 493 -11.51 21.19 -23.03
N GLU A 494 -10.87 22.32 -22.75
CA GLU A 494 -9.86 22.90 -23.62
C GLU A 494 -8.58 22.06 -23.55
N SER A 495 -8.07 21.75 -22.36
CA SER A 495 -6.86 20.94 -22.17
C SER A 495 -7.18 19.48 -21.82
N CYS A 496 -6.18 18.59 -21.84
CA CYS A 496 -6.31 17.23 -21.31
C CYS A 496 -5.26 17.05 -20.22
N GLU A 497 -5.53 17.59 -19.04
CA GLU A 497 -4.56 17.75 -17.96
C GLU A 497 -4.04 16.42 -17.41
N CYS A 498 -4.91 15.41 -17.34
CA CYS A 498 -4.53 14.06 -16.93
C CYS A 498 -3.72 13.34 -18.03
N ASN A 499 -3.84 13.78 -19.30
CA ASN A 499 -3.25 13.16 -20.49
C ASN A 499 -3.48 11.64 -20.62
N GLU A 500 -4.39 11.09 -19.83
CA GLU A 500 -4.65 9.66 -19.80
C GLU A 500 -5.24 9.17 -21.15
N TRP A 501 -5.74 10.08 -22.02
CA TRP A 501 -6.74 9.71 -23.04
C TRP A 501 -6.64 10.40 -24.40
N VAL A 502 -5.43 10.73 -24.88
CA VAL A 502 -5.23 11.08 -26.30
C VAL A 502 -5.75 9.98 -27.24
N SER A 503 -5.81 8.73 -26.76
CA SER A 503 -6.36 7.56 -27.45
C SER A 503 -7.90 7.45 -27.44
N LEU A 504 -8.63 8.18 -26.57
CA LEU A 504 -10.11 8.13 -26.53
C LEU A 504 -10.77 9.08 -27.53
N LEU A 505 -9.99 9.98 -28.13
CA LEU A 505 -10.51 10.84 -29.18
C LEU A 505 -10.72 10.02 -30.44
N ILE A 506 -11.94 10.08 -30.95
CA ILE A 506 -12.26 9.50 -32.25
C ILE A 506 -11.62 10.42 -33.29
N ARG A 507 -10.68 9.87 -34.05
CA ARG A 507 -9.99 10.57 -35.15
C ARG A 507 -10.89 10.72 -36.36
#